data_AF-A0A523VW66-F1
#
_entry.id   AF-A0A523VW66-F1
#
_cell.length_a   1.000
_cell.length_b   1.000
_cell.length_c   1.000
_cell.angle_alpha   90.00
_cell.angle_beta   90.00
_cell.angle_gamma   90.00
#
_symmetry.space_group_name_H-M   'P 1'
#
loop_
_entity.id
_entity.type
_entity.pdbx_description
1 polymer ?
#
loop_
_entity_poly.entity_id
_entity_poly.type
_entity_poly.pdbx_seq_one_letter_code
_entity_poly.pdbx_strand_id
1 'polypeptide(L)' 'MNCRRAKKKLSPYMDQALGDKEKIELERHLEDCSSCANILRQLERMHSLVQKIPMEKPRPAFYED' A
#
# COMPACT_ATOMS: atom_id res chain seq x y z
N MET A 1 2.78 -17.68 6.98
CA MET A 1 3.03 -17.57 5.52
C MET A 1 4.52 -17.45 5.19
N ASN A 2 4.89 -17.61 3.90
CA ASN A 2 6.24 -17.34 3.38
C ASN A 2 6.33 -15.97 2.69
N CYS A 3 7.54 -15.47 2.46
CA CYS A 3 7.77 -14.13 1.90
C CYS A 3 7.13 -13.91 0.52
N ARG A 4 7.07 -14.94 -0.34
CA ARG A 4 6.43 -14.82 -1.66
C ARG A 4 4.94 -14.52 -1.52
N ARG A 5 4.23 -15.22 -0.62
CA ARG A 5 2.81 -14.97 -0.35
C ARG A 5 2.60 -13.64 0.36
N ALA A 6 3.47 -13.31 1.32
CA ALA A 6 3.41 -12.03 2.03
C ALA A 6 3.51 -10.83 1.07
N LYS A 7 4.51 -10.81 0.19
CA LYS A 7 4.70 -9.74 -0.81
C LYS A 7 3.46 -9.49 -1.68
N LYS A 8 2.77 -10.56 -2.10
CA LYS A 8 1.53 -10.45 -2.89
C LYS A 8 0.35 -9.87 -2.09
N LYS A 9 0.39 -9.99 -0.75
CA LYS A 9 -0.66 -9.54 0.16
C LYS A 9 -0.42 -8.14 0.71
N LEU A 10 0.74 -7.52 0.49
CA LEU A 10 1.03 -6.17 1.00
C LEU A 10 0.12 -5.10 0.41
N SER A 11 -0.12 -5.10 -0.91
CA SER A 11 -1.03 -4.12 -1.53
C SER A 11 -2.49 -4.29 -1.05
N PRO A 12 -3.08 -5.50 -1.10
CA PRO A 12 -4.42 -5.71 -0.52
C PRO A 12 -4.50 -5.38 0.98
N TYR A 13 -3.41 -5.55 1.74
CA TYR A 13 -3.35 -5.15 3.14
C TYR A 13 -3.45 -3.63 3.31
N MET A 14 -2.71 -2.87 2.49
CA MET A 14 -2.79 -1.40 2.49
C MET A 14 -4.18 -0.90 2.09
N ASP A 15 -4.82 -1.58 1.14
CA ASP A 15 -6.17 -1.25 0.67
C ASP A 15 -7.28 -1.74 1.62
N GLN A 16 -6.93 -2.31 2.78
CA GLN A 16 -7.86 -2.93 3.74
C GLN A 16 -8.77 -4.01 3.12
N ALA A 17 -8.27 -4.70 2.09
CA ALA A 17 -9.01 -5.66 1.27
C ALA A 17 -8.71 -7.13 1.63
N LEU A 18 -7.97 -7.40 2.71
CA LEU A 18 -7.74 -8.75 3.22
C LEU A 18 -8.82 -9.16 4.23
N GLY A 19 -9.23 -10.43 4.20
CA GLY A 19 -10.04 -11.01 5.27
C GLY A 19 -9.23 -11.17 6.57
N ASP A 20 -9.93 -11.21 7.72
CA ASP A 20 -9.31 -11.21 9.07
C ASP A 20 -8.23 -12.27 9.25
N LYS A 21 -8.49 -13.51 8.81
CA LYS A 21 -7.51 -14.61 8.94
C LYS A 21 -6.23 -14.33 8.15
N GLU A 22 -6.36 -13.76 6.95
CA GLU A 22 -5.21 -13.45 6.10
C GLU A 22 -4.43 -12.25 6.61
N LYS A 23 -5.14 -11.27 7.17
CA LYS A 23 -4.55 -10.11 7.84
C LYS A 23 -3.68 -10.56 9.02
N ILE A 24 -4.23 -11.36 9.94
CA ILE A 24 -3.50 -11.87 11.12
C ILE A 24 -2.27 -12.69 10.70
N GLU A 25 -2.41 -13.56 9.69
CA GLU A 25 -1.29 -14.36 9.21
C GLU A 25 -0.17 -13.48 8.61
N LEU A 26 -0.55 -12.39 7.92
CA LEU A 26 0.41 -11.45 7.34
C LEU A 26 1.11 -10.63 8.42
N GLU A 27 0.35 -10.11 9.39
CA GLU A 27 0.89 -9.31 10.51
C GLU A 27 1.93 -10.10 11.30
N ARG A 28 1.63 -11.37 11.65
CA ARG A 28 2.60 -12.26 12.28
C ARG A 28 3.88 -12.42 11.45
N HIS A 29 3.74 -12.56 10.13
CA HIS A 29 4.92 -12.67 9.27
C HIS A 29 5.74 -11.36 9.20
N LEU A 30 5.07 -10.20 9.28
CA LEU A 30 5.74 -8.90 9.27
C LEU A 30 6.51 -8.65 10.57
N GLU A 31 6.02 -9.16 11.70
CA GLU A 31 6.75 -9.16 12.98
C GLU A 31 8.05 -9.97 12.88
N ASP A 32 8.00 -11.14 12.24
CA ASP A 32 9.14 -12.06 12.15
C ASP A 32 10.10 -11.75 10.97
N CYS A 33 9.65 -11.05 9.94
CA CYS A 33 10.40 -10.85 8.70
C CYS A 33 10.69 -9.38 8.39
N SER A 34 11.90 -8.93 8.76
CA SER A 34 12.38 -7.56 8.53
C SER A 34 12.36 -7.13 7.05
N SER A 35 12.63 -8.07 6.12
CA SER A 35 12.60 -7.80 4.68
C SER A 35 11.19 -7.45 4.19
N CYS A 36 10.17 -8.22 4.58
CA CYS A 36 8.79 -7.96 4.21
C CYS A 36 8.25 -6.69 4.89
N ALA A 37 8.58 -6.49 6.17
CA ALA A 37 8.25 -5.26 6.89
C ALA A 37 8.87 -4.02 6.22
N ASN A 38 10.10 -4.13 5.71
CA ASN A 38 10.73 -3.02 5.00
C ASN A 38 10.04 -2.67 3.68
N ILE A 39 9.58 -3.67 2.94
CA ILE A 39 8.82 -3.45 1.71
C ILE A 39 7.50 -2.73 2.02
N LEU A 40 6.79 -3.16 3.07
CA LEU A 40 5.56 -2.49 3.51
C LEU A 40 5.81 -1.01 3.82
N ARG A 41 6.83 -0.69 4.63
CA ARG A 41 7.19 0.70 4.95
C ARG A 41 7.54 1.53 3.71
N GLN A 42 8.20 0.92 2.71
CA GLN A 42 8.52 1.60 1.45
C GLN A 42 7.24 1.93 0.66
N LEU A 43 6.29 1.00 0.60
CA LEU A 43 4.99 1.21 -0.05
C LEU A 43 4.17 2.28 0.67
N GLU A 44 4.10 2.25 2.00
CA GLU A 44 3.43 3.28 2.82
C GLU A 44 4.04 4.66 2.60
N ARG A 45 5.38 4.76 2.55
CA ARG A 45 6.08 6.01 2.27
C ARG A 45 5.75 6.52 0.87
N MET A 46 5.77 5.66 -0.14
CA MET A 46 5.39 6.02 -1.51
C MET A 46 3.95 6.52 -1.56
N HIS A 47 3.01 5.81 -0.94
CA HIS A 47 1.61 6.22 -0.88
C HIS A 47 1.45 7.59 -0.20
N SER A 48 2.12 7.83 0.93
CA SER A 48 2.12 9.13 1.61
C SER A 48 2.67 10.26 0.73
N LEU A 49 3.71 10.01 -0.06
CA LEU A 49 4.27 11.00 -0.98
C LEU A 49 3.30 11.33 -2.12
N VAL A 50 2.64 10.32 -2.70
CA VAL A 50 1.62 10.51 -3.75
C VAL A 50 0.45 11.35 -3.23
N GLN A 51 -0.02 11.09 -2.00
CA GLN A 51 -1.11 11.85 -1.38
C GLN A 51 -0.75 13.33 -1.12
N LYS A 52 0.53 13.69 -1.10
CA LYS A 52 0.98 15.08 -0.94
C LYS A 52 1.08 15.85 -2.24
N ILE A 53 0.90 15.19 -3.39
CA ILE A 53 0.91 15.86 -4.69
C ILE A 53 -0.31 16.79 -4.74
N PRO A 54 -0.12 18.10 -4.95
CA PRO A 54 -1.24 19.02 -5.07
C PRO A 54 -2.16 18.61 -6.22
N MET A 55 -3.46 18.56 -5.95
CA MET A 55 -4.44 18.35 -7.00
C MET A 55 -4.58 19.64 -7.81
N GLU A 56 -3.90 19.68 -8.95
CA GLU A 56 -4.03 20.78 -9.89
C GLU A 56 -5.43 20.77 -10.52
N LYS A 57 -6.09 21.93 -10.50
CA LYS A 57 -7.36 22.09 -11.21
C LYS A 57 -7.05 22.23 -12.71
N PRO A 58 -7.82 21.60 -13.60
CA PRO A 58 -7.69 21.85 -15.01
C PRO A 58 -7.83 23.35 -15.31
N ARG A 59 -7.04 23.85 -16.27
CA ARG A 59 -7.15 25.24 -16.72
C ARG A 59 -8.56 25.48 -17.27
N PRO A 60 -9.14 26.70 -17.15
CA PRO A 60 -10.49 26.99 -17.63
C PRO A 60 -10.77 26.54 -19.07
N ALA A 61 -9.81 26.72 -19.99
CA ALA A 61 -9.88 26.29 -21.39
C ALA A 61 -9.99 24.75 -21.59
N PHE A 62 -9.85 23.94 -20.54
CA PHE A 62 -10.11 22.49 -20.59
C PHE A 62 -11.61 22.16 -20.64
N TYR A 63 -12.47 23.10 -20.24
CA TYR A 63 -13.92 22.94 -20.20
C TYR A 63 -14.64 23.74 -21.30
N GLU A 64 -13.89 24.40 -22.18
CA GLU A 64 -14.43 25.12 -23.33
C GLU A 64 -14.40 24.16 -24.53
N ASP A 65 -15.59 23.88 -25.10
CA ASP A 65 -15.81 22.90 -26.19
C ASP A 65 -15.07 23.24 -27.50
#